data_AF-A0A1G0MU86-F1
#
_entry.id   AF-A0A1G0MU86-F1
#
_cell.length_a   1.000
_cell.length_b   1.000
_cell.length_c   1.000
_cell.angle_alpha   90.00
_cell.angle_beta   90.00
_cell.angle_gamma   90.00
#
_symmetry.space_group_name_H-M   'P 1'
#
loop_
_entity.id
_entity.type
_entity.pdbx_description
1 polymer ?
#
loop_
_entity_poly.entity_id
_entity_poly.type
_entity_poly.pdbx_seq_one_letter_code
_entity_poly.pdbx_strand_id
1 'polypeptide(L)'
;MNFSSGKIVCVIAAILSGIAAITLVAQDPAEAAGAVNCGCHPHKAEKSFVHLPVKNGECQSCHKPSGQKHPKFKKEAFLLTDKGKAGLCNECHERKDTKKHVHPPVAAGDCLDCHDPHQSDSKFQLKAAGAELCYTCHEKSKLDRVVPHKPIAEGKCLSCHDPHQSDQKYMLKAEGANLCMICHDKSQFTGKTVHAPVADGDCSACHAPHGTKLHHLLKRSAPEEMYQSFDKSNFELCFGCHADTLADSQRTDVDTKFRNGMFNLHYVHVNKKEKGRSCKVCHDPHASSQPRLISSKVAGFGRWRIPIRYTKTDVGGTCVVGCHKPKSYNRIDPIQNP
;
A
#
# COMPACT_ATOMS: atom_id res chain seq x y z
N MET A 1 -57.15 -21.50 65.14
CA MET A 1 -57.14 -22.56 64.12
C MET A 1 -56.03 -23.54 64.48
N ASN A 2 -56.41 -24.81 64.66
CA ASN A 2 -55.65 -26.06 64.89
C ASN A 2 -54.12 -25.98 65.12
N PHE A 3 -53.63 -26.28 66.34
CA PHE A 3 -53.21 -27.62 66.84
C PHE A 3 -51.90 -28.12 66.16
N SER A 4 -50.74 -28.10 66.85
CA SER A 4 -50.17 -29.17 67.71
C SER A 4 -49.52 -30.32 66.88
N SER A 5 -48.36 -30.91 67.21
CA SER A 5 -47.55 -30.96 68.45
C SER A 5 -46.05 -30.76 68.12
N GLY A 6 -45.01 -30.98 68.95
CA GLY A 6 -44.87 -31.56 70.30
C GLY A 6 -43.40 -31.55 70.78
N LYS A 7 -42.98 -32.49 71.64
CA LYS A 7 -41.59 -32.71 72.12
C LYS A 7 -41.38 -34.22 72.47
N ILE A 8 -40.13 -34.70 72.46
CA ILE A 8 -39.50 -35.83 73.23
C ILE A 8 -38.03 -35.88 72.73
N VAL A 9 -36.98 -35.53 73.49
CA VAL A 9 -36.33 -36.14 74.68
C VAL A 9 -35.50 -37.41 74.37
N CYS A 10 -34.23 -37.35 74.78
CA CYS A 10 -33.11 -38.28 74.57
C CYS A 10 -33.35 -39.77 74.84
N VAL A 11 -32.62 -40.62 74.11
CA VAL A 11 -31.99 -41.84 74.64
C VAL A 11 -30.56 -41.95 74.09
N ILE A 12 -29.59 -42.23 74.97
CA ILE A 12 -28.20 -42.58 74.61
C ILE A 12 -28.12 -44.10 74.50
N ALA A 13 -27.50 -44.62 73.45
CA ALA A 13 -27.06 -46.02 73.38
C ALA A 13 -25.66 -46.09 72.75
N ALA A 14 -24.66 -46.38 73.57
CA ALA A 14 -23.29 -46.63 73.12
C ALA A 14 -23.12 -48.13 72.81
N ILE A 15 -22.59 -48.46 71.64
CA ILE A 15 -22.15 -49.82 71.30
C ILE A 15 -20.75 -49.73 70.71
N LEU A 16 -19.79 -50.46 71.30
CA LEU A 16 -18.44 -50.60 70.79
C LEU A 16 -18.44 -51.46 69.52
N SER A 17 -17.51 -51.20 68.58
CA SER A 17 -16.63 -52.22 67.97
C SER A 17 -15.80 -51.67 66.81
N GLY A 18 -14.57 -52.19 66.65
CA GLY A 18 -13.91 -52.31 65.35
C GLY A 18 -12.97 -51.18 64.91
N ILE A 19 -11.71 -51.21 65.36
CA ILE A 19 -10.61 -50.58 64.63
C ILE A 19 -10.21 -51.53 63.49
N ALA A 20 -10.49 -51.16 62.25
CA ALA A 20 -9.94 -51.80 61.06
C ALA A 20 -8.90 -50.86 60.43
N ALA A 21 -7.63 -51.29 60.40
CA ALA A 21 -6.55 -50.49 59.84
C ALA A 21 -6.67 -50.44 58.31
N ILE A 22 -6.91 -49.25 57.76
CA ILE A 22 -6.80 -49.01 56.31
C ILE A 22 -5.33 -48.84 55.98
N THR A 23 -4.71 -49.88 55.43
CA THR A 23 -3.40 -49.79 54.80
C THR A 23 -3.49 -48.90 53.56
N LEU A 24 -2.84 -47.73 53.63
CA LEU A 24 -2.66 -46.88 52.46
C LEU A 24 -1.71 -47.58 51.49
N VAL A 25 -2.26 -48.23 50.46
CA VAL A 25 -1.47 -48.64 49.29
C VAL A 25 -1.06 -47.36 48.57
N ALA A 26 0.23 -47.09 48.51
CA ALA A 26 0.75 -46.00 47.69
C ALA A 26 0.42 -46.31 46.23
N GLN A 27 -0.45 -45.51 45.63
CA GLN A 27 -0.66 -45.54 44.19
C GLN A 27 0.61 -45.00 43.53
N ASP A 28 1.13 -45.75 42.55
CA ASP A 28 2.19 -45.26 41.66
C ASP A 28 1.78 -43.91 41.04
N PRO A 29 2.75 -42.99 40.79
CA PRO A 29 2.44 -41.71 40.18
C PRO A 29 1.91 -41.95 38.77
N ALA A 30 0.58 -41.86 38.62
CA ALA A 30 -0.11 -42.06 37.36
C ALA A 30 0.56 -41.25 36.25
N GLU A 31 0.89 -41.92 35.14
CA GLU A 31 1.35 -41.27 33.93
C GLU A 31 0.35 -40.18 33.53
N ALA A 32 0.83 -38.93 33.48
CA ALA A 32 0.04 -37.77 33.12
C ALA A 32 -0.23 -37.70 31.60
N ALA A 33 -0.78 -38.78 31.05
CA ALA A 33 -1.35 -38.80 29.71
C ALA A 33 -2.75 -38.16 29.74
N GLY A 34 -2.92 -37.06 29.00
CA GLY A 34 -4.24 -36.50 28.68
C GLY A 34 -4.62 -35.14 29.30
N ALA A 35 -3.82 -34.58 30.22
CA ALA A 35 -4.07 -33.22 30.73
C ALA A 35 -3.42 -32.16 29.81
N VAL A 36 -4.09 -31.83 28.70
CA VAL A 36 -3.69 -30.73 27.79
C VAL A 36 -3.96 -29.38 28.47
N ASN A 37 -3.07 -29.01 29.39
CA ASN A 37 -3.34 -28.00 30.40
C ASN A 37 -2.63 -26.66 30.11
N CYS A 38 -3.34 -25.71 29.51
CA CYS A 38 -2.90 -24.31 29.44
C CYS A 38 -2.86 -23.60 30.81
N GLY A 39 -3.37 -24.23 31.88
CA GLY A 39 -3.48 -23.65 33.23
C GLY A 39 -2.16 -23.33 33.93
N CYS A 40 -1.02 -23.87 33.49
CA CYS A 40 0.30 -23.49 34.03
C CYS A 40 0.97 -22.33 33.28
N HIS A 41 0.59 -22.07 32.03
CA HIS A 41 1.12 -20.96 31.22
C HIS A 41 -0.01 -20.15 30.54
N PRO A 42 -1.02 -19.66 31.29
CA PRO A 42 -2.14 -18.91 30.70
C PRO A 42 -1.65 -17.66 29.95
N HIS A 43 -0.53 -17.08 30.38
CA HIS A 43 0.12 -15.94 29.75
C HIS A 43 0.66 -16.18 28.32
N LYS A 44 0.49 -17.38 27.76
CA LYS A 44 0.76 -17.70 26.34
C LYS A 44 -0.49 -17.71 25.46
N ALA A 45 -1.68 -17.59 26.05
CA ALA A 45 -2.98 -17.71 25.39
C ALA A 45 -4.03 -16.70 25.92
N GLU A 46 -3.58 -15.55 26.44
CA GLU A 46 -4.40 -14.50 27.05
C GLU A 46 -4.70 -13.30 26.12
N LYS A 47 -3.96 -13.13 25.04
CA LYS A 47 -4.12 -12.02 24.09
C LYS A 47 -5.24 -12.26 23.08
N SER A 48 -5.66 -11.17 22.40
CA SER A 48 -6.84 -11.19 21.51
C SER A 48 -6.78 -12.21 20.36
N PHE A 49 -5.58 -12.50 19.82
CA PHE A 49 -5.38 -13.44 18.72
C PHE A 49 -4.37 -14.51 19.13
N VAL A 50 -4.85 -15.55 19.80
CA VAL A 50 -4.08 -16.78 20.10
C VAL A 50 -3.95 -17.64 18.83
N HIS A 51 -2.76 -18.20 18.60
CA HIS A 51 -2.48 -19.13 17.52
C HIS A 51 -3.18 -20.48 17.78
N LEU A 52 -3.77 -21.10 16.75
CA LEU A 52 -4.68 -22.25 16.94
C LEU A 52 -4.03 -23.45 17.65
N PRO A 53 -2.82 -23.91 17.30
CA PRO A 53 -2.15 -25.00 18.04
C PRO A 53 -1.94 -24.68 19.52
N VAL A 54 -1.67 -23.41 19.86
CA VAL A 54 -1.49 -22.97 21.26
C VAL A 54 -2.84 -22.89 21.99
N LYS A 55 -3.90 -22.46 21.32
CA LYS A 55 -5.27 -22.51 21.87
C LYS A 55 -5.73 -23.95 22.15
N ASN A 56 -5.32 -24.90 21.31
CA ASN A 56 -5.61 -26.32 21.46
C ASN A 56 -4.63 -27.04 22.42
N GLY A 57 -3.57 -26.37 22.89
CA GLY A 57 -2.53 -26.96 23.74
C GLY A 57 -1.63 -27.99 23.03
N GLU A 58 -1.58 -27.96 21.70
CA GLU A 58 -0.75 -28.80 20.82
C GLU A 58 0.74 -28.40 20.87
N CYS A 59 1.26 -28.07 22.05
CA CYS A 59 2.61 -27.52 22.25
C CYS A 59 3.70 -28.41 21.63
N GLN A 60 3.49 -29.73 21.60
CA GLN A 60 4.45 -30.70 21.07
C GLN A 60 4.62 -30.67 19.55
N SER A 61 3.71 -30.00 18.81
CA SER A 61 3.89 -29.74 17.37
C SER A 61 5.12 -28.87 17.09
N CYS A 62 5.39 -27.90 17.97
CA CYS A 62 6.46 -26.92 17.83
C CYS A 62 7.62 -27.13 18.81
N HIS A 63 7.34 -27.74 19.96
CA HIS A 63 8.29 -27.86 21.06
C HIS A 63 8.58 -29.31 21.47
N LYS A 64 9.85 -29.61 21.70
CA LYS A 64 10.28 -30.86 22.34
C LYS A 64 10.86 -30.59 23.73
N PRO A 65 10.61 -31.45 24.74
CA PRO A 65 11.29 -31.35 26.03
C PRO A 65 12.79 -31.61 25.85
N SER A 66 13.63 -30.86 26.56
CA SER A 66 15.10 -31.05 26.57
C SER A 66 15.59 -32.02 27.65
N GLY A 67 14.69 -32.55 28.47
CA GLY A 67 15.01 -33.36 29.66
C GLY A 67 15.30 -32.54 30.92
N GLN A 68 15.34 -31.20 30.86
CA GLN A 68 15.47 -30.38 32.06
C GLN A 68 14.18 -30.38 32.90
N LYS A 69 14.33 -30.28 34.23
CA LYS A 69 13.20 -30.27 35.18
C LYS A 69 12.43 -28.95 35.16
N HIS A 70 11.31 -28.91 34.44
CA HIS A 70 10.32 -27.82 34.48
C HIS A 70 9.42 -27.96 35.74
N PRO A 71 9.05 -26.87 36.46
CA PRO A 71 9.30 -25.46 36.19
C PRO A 71 10.59 -24.89 36.80
N LYS A 72 11.44 -25.73 37.42
CA LYS A 72 12.69 -25.26 38.08
C LYS A 72 13.64 -24.59 37.08
N PHE A 73 13.74 -25.12 35.87
CA PHE A 73 14.39 -24.46 34.74
C PHE A 73 13.32 -23.87 33.81
N LYS A 74 13.30 -22.54 33.69
CA LYS A 74 12.25 -21.79 32.95
C LYS A 74 12.58 -21.55 31.48
N LYS A 75 13.88 -21.43 31.15
CA LYS A 75 14.39 -21.38 29.77
C LYS A 75 14.89 -22.77 29.41
N GLU A 76 14.93 -23.08 28.11
CA GLU A 76 15.53 -24.30 27.53
C GLU A 76 14.92 -25.65 27.93
N ALA A 77 14.04 -25.74 28.94
CA ALA A 77 13.29 -26.94 29.28
C ALA A 77 12.43 -27.49 28.12
N PHE A 78 12.02 -26.59 27.22
CA PHE A 78 11.44 -26.89 25.93
C PHE A 78 12.23 -26.17 24.84
N LEU A 79 12.66 -26.91 23.82
CA LEU A 79 13.35 -26.41 22.63
C LEU A 79 12.40 -26.48 21.44
N LEU A 80 12.71 -25.77 20.34
CA LEU A 80 12.03 -26.00 19.07
C LEU A 80 12.41 -27.39 18.52
N THR A 81 11.56 -27.95 17.67
CA THR A 81 11.88 -29.17 16.89
C THR A 81 13.02 -28.91 15.89
N ASP A 82 13.67 -29.98 15.43
CA ASP A 82 14.94 -29.91 14.69
C ASP A 82 14.85 -29.34 13.26
N LYS A 83 13.67 -28.86 12.82
CA LYS A 83 13.46 -28.31 11.47
C LYS A 83 13.79 -26.82 11.35
N GLY A 84 14.24 -26.18 12.44
CA GLY A 84 14.50 -24.74 12.50
C GLY A 84 13.22 -23.90 12.40
N LYS A 85 13.35 -22.56 12.55
CA LYS A 85 12.20 -21.64 12.62
C LYS A 85 11.27 -21.78 11.41
N ALA A 86 11.79 -21.58 10.20
CA ALA A 86 10.99 -21.64 8.98
C ALA A 86 10.55 -23.05 8.59
N GLY A 87 11.41 -24.06 8.77
CA GLY A 87 11.04 -25.45 8.46
C GLY A 87 9.86 -25.93 9.28
N LEU A 88 9.78 -25.53 10.56
CA LEU A 88 8.63 -25.78 11.43
C LEU A 88 7.36 -25.02 10.97
N CYS A 89 7.46 -23.73 10.64
CA CYS A 89 6.30 -22.99 10.11
C CYS A 89 5.74 -23.63 8.82
N ASN A 90 6.64 -24.10 7.96
CA ASN A 90 6.30 -24.69 6.66
C ASN A 90 5.71 -26.11 6.74
N GLU A 91 5.61 -26.72 7.93
CA GLU A 91 4.90 -27.99 8.12
C GLU A 91 3.38 -27.85 7.94
N CYS A 92 2.84 -26.67 8.23
CA CYS A 92 1.41 -26.38 8.18
C CYS A 92 1.06 -25.16 7.33
N HIS A 93 1.99 -24.20 7.19
CA HIS A 93 1.78 -23.02 6.34
C HIS A 93 2.45 -23.19 4.98
N GLU A 94 1.79 -22.70 3.94
CA GLU A 94 2.41 -22.59 2.61
C GLU A 94 3.71 -21.78 2.67
N ARG A 95 4.76 -22.31 2.05
CA ARG A 95 6.01 -21.60 1.82
C ARG A 95 5.79 -20.23 1.17
N LYS A 96 6.35 -19.18 1.79
CA LYS A 96 6.26 -17.78 1.31
C LYS A 96 7.58 -17.24 0.75
N ASP A 97 8.43 -18.14 0.28
CA ASP A 97 9.78 -17.92 -0.24
C ASP A 97 10.01 -18.59 -1.63
N THR A 98 8.95 -18.75 -2.40
CA THR A 98 8.88 -19.50 -3.68
C THR A 98 8.83 -18.63 -4.93
N LYS A 99 8.54 -17.33 -4.81
CA LYS A 99 8.48 -16.38 -5.94
C LYS A 99 9.84 -15.71 -6.20
N LYS A 100 9.92 -15.03 -7.37
CA LYS A 100 11.15 -14.39 -7.86
C LYS A 100 11.77 -13.36 -6.91
N HIS A 101 10.96 -12.62 -6.17
CA HIS A 101 11.41 -11.64 -5.19
C HIS A 101 10.83 -11.99 -3.82
N VAL A 102 11.70 -12.36 -2.89
CA VAL A 102 11.36 -12.71 -1.50
C VAL A 102 11.89 -11.62 -0.57
N HIS A 103 11.11 -11.27 0.44
CA HIS A 103 11.48 -10.29 1.46
C HIS A 103 12.64 -10.87 2.30
N PRO A 104 13.77 -10.16 2.54
CA PRO A 104 14.96 -10.78 3.12
C PRO A 104 14.77 -11.54 4.45
N PRO A 105 13.96 -11.05 5.43
CA PRO A 105 13.66 -11.83 6.64
C PRO A 105 12.96 -13.17 6.36
N VAL A 106 12.11 -13.22 5.33
CA VAL A 106 11.42 -14.46 4.91
C VAL A 106 12.38 -15.40 4.19
N ALA A 107 13.29 -14.88 3.36
CA ALA A 107 14.34 -15.68 2.72
C ALA A 107 15.35 -16.25 3.73
N ALA A 108 15.61 -15.54 4.83
CA ALA A 108 16.41 -16.03 5.97
C ALA A 108 15.66 -17.02 6.87
N GLY A 109 14.33 -17.11 6.74
CA GLY A 109 13.47 -17.95 7.57
C GLY A 109 13.13 -17.37 8.95
N ASP A 110 13.32 -16.07 9.14
CA ASP A 110 13.04 -15.34 10.37
C ASP A 110 11.57 -14.89 10.45
N CYS A 111 10.65 -15.83 10.23
CA CYS A 111 9.19 -15.65 10.40
C CYS A 111 8.84 -15.00 11.75
N LEU A 112 9.63 -15.36 12.78
CA LEU A 112 9.47 -14.91 14.16
C LEU A 112 9.91 -13.47 14.40
N ASP A 113 10.45 -12.75 13.41
CA ASP A 113 10.73 -11.32 13.55
C ASP A 113 9.44 -10.50 13.45
N CYS A 114 8.54 -10.91 12.55
CA CYS A 114 7.23 -10.28 12.34
C CYS A 114 6.09 -10.91 13.13
N HIS A 115 6.11 -12.25 13.34
CA HIS A 115 5.04 -12.99 14.01
C HIS A 115 5.43 -13.46 15.42
N ASP A 116 4.45 -13.56 16.32
CA ASP A 116 4.54 -14.29 17.59
C ASP A 116 3.83 -15.66 17.44
N PRO A 117 4.54 -16.79 17.55
CA PRO A 117 3.96 -18.11 17.25
C PRO A 117 2.96 -18.58 18.31
N HIS A 118 2.81 -17.86 19.43
CA HIS A 118 1.79 -18.12 20.45
C HIS A 118 0.58 -17.21 20.29
N GLN A 119 0.78 -15.90 20.28
CA GLN A 119 -0.33 -14.95 20.39
C GLN A 119 0.06 -13.49 20.11
N SER A 120 -0.90 -12.68 19.66
CA SER A 120 -0.75 -11.22 19.64
C SER A 120 -2.08 -10.50 19.86
N ASP A 121 -2.01 -9.20 20.12
CA ASP A 121 -3.15 -8.28 20.10
C ASP A 121 -3.44 -7.79 18.66
N SER A 122 -2.55 -8.09 17.71
CA SER A 122 -2.75 -7.87 16.27
C SER A 122 -3.16 -9.16 15.55
N LYS A 123 -4.03 -9.02 14.54
CA LYS A 123 -4.43 -10.12 13.63
C LYS A 123 -3.21 -10.79 12.99
N PHE A 124 -3.35 -12.07 12.65
CA PHE A 124 -2.28 -12.91 12.10
C PHE A 124 -1.03 -12.99 13.00
N GLN A 125 -1.24 -12.81 14.31
CA GLN A 125 -0.18 -12.92 15.31
C GLN A 125 1.00 -11.94 15.09
N LEU A 126 0.77 -10.83 14.39
CA LEU A 126 1.81 -9.84 14.12
C LEU A 126 2.28 -9.16 15.41
N LYS A 127 3.58 -8.92 15.58
CA LYS A 127 4.10 -8.26 16.80
C LYS A 127 3.65 -6.80 16.98
N ALA A 128 3.24 -6.15 15.89
CA ALA A 128 2.67 -4.81 15.87
C ALA A 128 1.61 -4.69 14.77
N ALA A 129 0.73 -3.69 14.87
CA ALA A 129 -0.38 -3.50 13.94
C ALA A 129 0.03 -2.65 12.72
N GLY A 130 -0.37 -3.09 11.53
CA GLY A 130 -0.27 -2.30 10.30
C GLY A 130 1.16 -1.82 9.99
N ALA A 131 1.30 -0.55 9.62
CA ALA A 131 2.59 0.04 9.26
C ALA A 131 3.60 0.11 10.41
N GLU A 132 3.18 0.13 11.69
CA GLU A 132 4.11 0.21 12.81
C GLU A 132 4.99 -1.05 12.90
N LEU A 133 4.52 -2.20 12.41
CA LEU A 133 5.37 -3.38 12.23
C LEU A 133 6.47 -3.14 11.19
N CYS A 134 6.13 -2.52 10.06
CA CYS A 134 7.10 -2.18 9.02
C CYS A 134 8.13 -1.18 9.55
N TYR A 135 7.71 -0.23 10.39
CA TYR A 135 8.57 0.81 10.96
C TYR A 135 9.53 0.32 12.05
N THR A 136 9.46 -0.95 12.46
CA THR A 136 10.50 -1.56 13.31
C THR A 136 11.86 -1.63 12.60
N CYS A 137 11.86 -1.72 11.26
CA CYS A 137 13.06 -1.79 10.42
C CYS A 137 13.09 -0.73 9.30
N HIS A 138 11.95 -0.36 8.73
CA HIS A 138 11.87 0.64 7.66
C HIS A 138 11.72 2.05 8.21
N GLU A 139 12.68 2.92 7.93
CA GLU A 139 12.72 4.26 8.50
C GLU A 139 11.55 5.14 8.05
N LYS A 140 10.61 5.43 8.96
CA LYS A 140 9.39 6.23 8.72
C LYS A 140 9.69 7.63 8.16
N SER A 141 10.80 8.25 8.57
CA SER A 141 11.29 9.56 8.07
C SER A 141 11.45 9.61 6.54
N LYS A 142 11.87 8.50 5.90
CA LYS A 142 12.07 8.42 4.45
C LYS A 142 10.75 8.47 3.67
N LEU A 143 9.64 8.16 4.35
CA LEU A 143 8.26 8.24 3.87
C LEU A 143 7.54 9.50 4.35
N ASP A 144 8.17 10.34 5.16
CA ASP A 144 7.63 11.66 5.51
C ASP A 144 7.71 12.57 4.27
N ARG A 145 6.54 13.09 3.87
CA ARG A 145 6.33 13.80 2.61
C ARG A 145 5.25 14.85 2.85
N VAL A 146 5.47 16.07 2.37
CA VAL A 146 4.49 17.17 2.47
C VAL A 146 3.16 16.78 1.81
N VAL A 147 3.23 16.04 0.70
CA VAL A 147 2.07 15.43 0.03
C VAL A 147 2.28 13.91 0.02
N PRO A 148 1.87 13.19 1.09
CA PRO A 148 1.94 11.73 1.12
C PRO A 148 0.86 11.14 0.22
N HIS A 149 1.13 9.99 -0.40
CA HIS A 149 0.07 9.26 -1.08
C HIS A 149 -0.90 8.68 -0.02
N LYS A 150 -2.21 8.74 -0.26
CA LYS A 150 -3.25 8.38 0.73
C LYS A 150 -3.02 7.01 1.42
N PRO A 151 -2.67 5.90 0.73
CA PRO A 151 -2.36 4.64 1.39
C PRO A 151 -1.17 4.72 2.35
N ILE A 152 -0.16 5.55 2.07
CA ILE A 152 0.98 5.77 2.98
C ILE A 152 0.56 6.57 4.21
N ALA A 153 -0.20 7.66 4.01
CA ALA A 153 -0.76 8.45 5.12
C ALA A 153 -1.65 7.61 6.06
N GLU A 154 -2.35 6.62 5.52
CA GLU A 154 -3.20 5.68 6.26
C GLU A 154 -2.45 4.42 6.76
N GLY A 155 -1.13 4.31 6.57
CA GLY A 155 -0.34 3.15 7.00
C GLY A 155 -0.67 1.83 6.27
N LYS A 156 -1.28 1.90 5.10
CA LYS A 156 -1.74 0.76 4.28
C LYS A 156 -0.67 0.29 3.30
N CYS A 157 0.53 0.01 3.79
CA CYS A 157 1.65 -0.52 2.99
C CYS A 157 1.25 -1.76 2.18
N LEU A 158 0.41 -2.61 2.79
CA LEU A 158 -0.10 -3.86 2.19
C LEU A 158 -1.13 -3.65 1.07
N SER A 159 -1.56 -2.42 0.77
CA SER A 159 -2.36 -2.13 -0.43
C SER A 159 -1.53 -2.27 -1.71
N CYS A 160 -0.21 -2.07 -1.65
CA CYS A 160 0.68 -2.15 -2.81
C CYS A 160 1.73 -3.26 -2.70
N HIS A 161 2.21 -3.56 -1.48
CA HIS A 161 3.26 -4.56 -1.25
C HIS A 161 2.70 -5.87 -0.68
N ASP A 162 3.29 -6.99 -1.08
CA ASP A 162 3.26 -8.24 -0.33
C ASP A 162 4.42 -8.26 0.69
N PRO A 163 4.18 -8.56 1.97
CA PRO A 163 5.24 -8.50 2.98
C PRO A 163 6.16 -9.73 2.97
N HIS A 164 5.86 -10.76 2.17
CA HIS A 164 6.65 -11.97 2.07
C HIS A 164 7.28 -12.14 0.69
N GLN A 165 6.48 -12.11 -0.38
CA GLN A 165 6.95 -12.48 -1.71
C GLN A 165 6.11 -11.95 -2.88
N SER A 166 6.78 -11.60 -3.98
CA SER A 166 6.15 -11.28 -5.26
C SER A 166 7.01 -11.72 -6.44
N ASP A 167 6.38 -11.84 -7.61
CA ASP A 167 7.07 -12.00 -8.90
C ASP A 167 7.59 -10.65 -9.43
N GLN A 168 7.13 -9.55 -8.81
CA GLN A 168 7.43 -8.17 -9.15
C GLN A 168 8.49 -7.57 -8.22
N LYS A 169 9.35 -6.70 -8.78
CA LYS A 169 10.36 -5.96 -8.01
C LYS A 169 9.71 -5.17 -6.87
N TYR A 170 10.46 -4.94 -5.79
CA TYR A 170 10.00 -4.24 -4.59
C TYR A 170 8.75 -4.85 -3.94
N MET A 171 8.52 -6.16 -4.14
CA MET A 171 7.40 -6.89 -3.54
C MET A 171 6.02 -6.41 -3.99
N LEU A 172 5.90 -5.76 -5.14
CA LEU A 172 4.65 -5.15 -5.59
C LEU A 172 3.60 -6.22 -5.95
N LYS A 173 2.34 -5.97 -5.62
CA LYS A 173 1.24 -6.94 -5.85
C LYS A 173 0.84 -7.11 -7.31
N ALA A 174 1.22 -6.18 -8.18
CA ALA A 174 0.96 -6.21 -9.61
C ALA A 174 2.07 -5.45 -10.37
N GLU A 175 2.16 -5.70 -11.67
CA GLU A 175 3.18 -5.13 -12.56
C GLU A 175 2.79 -3.74 -13.08
N GLY A 176 3.75 -2.81 -13.06
CA GLY A 176 3.62 -1.49 -13.68
C GLY A 176 2.32 -0.76 -13.33
N ALA A 177 1.68 -0.17 -14.34
CA ALA A 177 0.39 0.52 -14.19
C ALA A 177 -0.73 -0.36 -13.61
N ASN A 178 -0.71 -1.69 -13.74
CA ASN A 178 -1.77 -2.54 -13.18
C ASN A 178 -1.86 -2.42 -11.66
N LEU A 179 -0.74 -2.14 -10.97
CA LEU A 179 -0.72 -1.81 -9.54
C LEU A 179 -1.53 -0.55 -9.23
N CYS A 180 -1.39 0.49 -10.06
CA CYS A 180 -2.13 1.73 -9.92
C CYS A 180 -3.63 1.52 -10.22
N MET A 181 -3.95 0.71 -11.23
CA MET A 181 -5.34 0.41 -11.62
C MET A 181 -6.09 -0.48 -10.63
N ILE A 182 -5.46 -0.96 -9.55
CA ILE A 182 -6.18 -1.56 -8.40
C ILE A 182 -7.13 -0.54 -7.75
N CYS A 183 -6.82 0.77 -7.84
CA CYS A 183 -7.62 1.84 -7.23
C CYS A 183 -7.90 3.03 -8.16
N HIS A 184 -7.02 3.32 -9.12
CA HIS A 184 -7.22 4.41 -10.08
C HIS A 184 -8.03 3.95 -11.28
N ASP A 185 -9.00 4.77 -11.69
CA ASP A 185 -9.88 4.44 -12.82
C ASP A 185 -9.09 4.45 -14.15
N LYS A 186 -8.97 3.27 -14.76
CA LYS A 186 -8.30 3.07 -16.05
C LYS A 186 -8.87 3.94 -17.17
N SER A 187 -10.16 4.34 -17.10
CA SER A 187 -10.79 5.18 -18.14
C SER A 187 -10.04 6.50 -18.35
N GLN A 188 -9.47 7.06 -17.28
CA GLN A 188 -8.74 8.35 -17.28
C GLN A 188 -7.42 8.31 -18.05
N PHE A 189 -6.91 7.11 -18.36
CA PHE A 189 -5.63 6.89 -19.03
C PHE A 189 -5.80 6.34 -20.46
N THR A 190 -7.04 6.37 -20.99
CA THR A 190 -7.37 5.90 -22.34
C THR A 190 -7.89 7.04 -23.22
N GLY A 191 -7.60 6.98 -24.52
CA GLY A 191 -7.98 8.03 -25.45
C GLY A 191 -7.51 7.75 -26.88
N LYS A 192 -7.83 8.67 -27.80
CA LYS A 192 -7.35 8.66 -29.19
C LYS A 192 -5.85 8.89 -29.28
N THR A 193 -5.30 9.68 -28.35
CA THR A 193 -3.86 9.74 -28.08
C THR A 193 -3.64 9.51 -26.59
N VAL A 194 -2.67 8.67 -26.26
CA VAL A 194 -2.20 8.42 -24.90
C VAL A 194 -0.74 8.85 -24.86
N HIS A 195 -0.32 9.46 -23.75
CA HIS A 195 1.03 9.96 -23.58
C HIS A 195 1.99 8.78 -23.40
N ALA A 196 3.16 8.79 -24.06
CA ALA A 196 4.03 7.61 -24.14
C ALA A 196 4.33 6.94 -22.79
N PRO A 197 4.76 7.64 -21.71
CA PRO A 197 4.99 6.99 -20.42
C PRO A 197 3.74 6.33 -19.81
N VAL A 198 2.55 6.84 -20.13
CA VAL A 198 1.26 6.27 -19.68
C VAL A 198 0.84 5.08 -20.55
N ALA A 199 1.10 5.13 -21.86
CA ALA A 199 0.89 4.00 -22.76
C ALA A 199 1.82 2.82 -22.44
N ASP A 200 3.06 3.11 -22.08
CA ASP A 200 4.07 2.15 -21.63
C ASP A 200 3.80 1.63 -20.19
N GLY A 201 2.82 2.20 -19.50
CA GLY A 201 2.44 1.81 -18.14
C GLY A 201 3.40 2.28 -17.03
N ASP A 202 4.35 3.17 -17.33
CA ASP A 202 5.25 3.77 -16.34
C ASP A 202 4.65 5.05 -15.75
N CYS A 203 3.63 4.87 -14.90
CA CYS A 203 3.10 5.94 -14.05
C CYS A 203 4.19 6.55 -13.16
N SER A 204 5.25 5.80 -12.86
CA SER A 204 6.35 6.23 -12.00
C SER A 204 7.31 7.19 -12.71
N ALA A 205 7.29 7.32 -14.04
CA ALA A 205 8.07 8.32 -14.76
C ALA A 205 7.82 9.74 -14.22
N CYS A 206 6.54 10.06 -13.97
CA CYS A 206 6.09 11.36 -13.49
C CYS A 206 5.72 11.41 -12.00
N HIS A 207 5.16 10.33 -11.44
CA HIS A 207 4.67 10.31 -10.06
C HIS A 207 5.61 9.55 -9.11
N ALA A 208 5.65 9.94 -7.83
CA ALA A 208 6.26 9.12 -6.77
C ALA A 208 5.16 8.45 -5.92
N PRO A 209 5.04 7.11 -5.95
CA PRO A 209 3.89 6.39 -5.37
C PRO A 209 3.80 6.46 -3.84
N HIS A 210 4.85 6.89 -3.15
CA HIS A 210 4.84 7.10 -1.69
C HIS A 210 4.50 8.53 -1.27
N GLY A 211 4.70 9.52 -2.16
CA GLY A 211 4.55 10.93 -1.86
C GLY A 211 5.74 11.80 -2.26
N THR A 212 5.48 13.11 -2.37
CA THR A 212 6.45 14.12 -2.79
C THR A 212 6.25 15.42 -2.00
N LYS A 213 6.94 16.49 -2.40
CA LYS A 213 6.64 17.86 -1.94
C LYS A 213 5.64 18.60 -2.82
N LEU A 214 5.15 17.96 -3.89
CA LEU A 214 4.36 18.58 -4.95
C LEU A 214 2.96 17.97 -5.04
N HIS A 215 2.02 18.79 -5.48
CA HIS A 215 0.64 18.38 -5.73
C HIS A 215 0.57 17.25 -6.78
N HIS A 216 -0.44 16.40 -6.66
CA HIS A 216 -0.61 15.18 -7.47
C HIS A 216 0.60 14.21 -7.45
N LEU A 217 1.43 14.26 -6.41
CA LEU A 217 2.58 13.35 -6.21
C LEU A 217 3.66 13.46 -7.31
N LEU A 218 3.78 14.61 -7.97
CA LEU A 218 4.71 14.82 -9.09
C LEU A 218 6.17 14.85 -8.65
N LYS A 219 7.06 14.22 -9.43
CA LYS A 219 8.51 14.17 -9.17
C LYS A 219 9.25 15.49 -9.41
N ARG A 220 8.68 16.40 -10.21
CA ARG A 220 9.25 17.70 -10.62
C ARG A 220 8.14 18.73 -10.79
N SER A 221 8.51 20.01 -10.82
CA SER A 221 7.55 21.11 -10.93
C SER A 221 6.73 21.05 -12.22
N ALA A 222 5.43 21.27 -12.08
CA ALA A 222 4.49 21.55 -13.17
C ALA A 222 3.38 22.45 -12.61
N PRO A 223 2.89 23.49 -13.31
CA PRO A 223 1.97 24.43 -12.69
C PRO A 223 0.62 23.76 -12.48
N GLU A 224 0.06 23.91 -11.27
CA GLU A 224 -1.32 23.52 -10.99
C GLU A 224 -2.30 24.52 -11.61
N GLU A 225 -1.95 25.80 -11.51
CA GLU A 225 -2.76 26.92 -11.99
C GLU A 225 -2.89 26.98 -13.52
N MET A 226 -3.99 27.57 -13.97
CA MET A 226 -4.19 27.92 -15.38
C MET A 226 -3.17 28.96 -15.86
N TYR A 227 -2.89 29.94 -15.00
CA TYR A 227 -2.08 31.11 -15.32
C TYR A 227 -0.82 31.14 -14.46
N GLN A 228 0.33 31.32 -15.12
CA GLN A 228 1.65 31.37 -14.50
C GLN A 228 2.53 32.36 -15.29
N SER A 229 3.59 32.90 -14.69
CA SER A 229 4.64 33.59 -15.44
C SER A 229 5.47 32.57 -16.24
N PHE A 230 5.96 32.95 -17.42
CA PHE A 230 6.88 32.07 -18.16
C PHE A 230 8.27 32.06 -17.51
N ASP A 231 8.51 31.01 -16.75
CA ASP A 231 9.81 30.62 -16.20
C ASP A 231 9.91 29.09 -16.36
N LYS A 232 11.02 28.61 -16.94
CA LYS A 232 11.21 27.19 -17.26
C LYS A 232 11.22 26.30 -16.01
N SER A 233 11.60 26.82 -14.84
CA SER A 233 11.55 26.10 -13.56
C SER A 233 10.13 25.72 -13.13
N ASN A 234 9.09 26.42 -13.61
CA ASN A 234 7.70 26.05 -13.35
C ASN A 234 7.26 24.82 -14.16
N PHE A 235 8.05 24.37 -15.15
CA PHE A 235 7.69 23.35 -16.13
C PHE A 235 8.69 22.16 -16.20
N GLU A 236 9.57 22.01 -15.19
CA GLU A 236 10.63 20.99 -15.13
C GLU A 236 10.17 19.55 -15.41
N LEU A 237 8.93 19.19 -15.04
CA LEU A 237 8.37 17.88 -15.35
C LEU A 237 8.22 17.69 -16.86
N CYS A 238 7.72 18.70 -17.56
CA CYS A 238 7.49 18.66 -19.00
C CYS A 238 8.82 18.81 -19.77
N PHE A 239 9.65 19.78 -19.39
CA PHE A 239 10.94 20.04 -20.02
C PHE A 239 12.02 19.00 -19.67
N GLY A 240 11.73 18.09 -18.73
CA GLY A 240 12.53 16.89 -18.52
C GLY A 240 12.57 15.93 -19.72
N CYS A 241 11.60 16.01 -20.63
CA CYS A 241 11.48 15.14 -21.82
C CYS A 241 11.12 15.89 -23.12
N HIS A 242 10.47 17.06 -23.03
CA HIS A 242 10.12 17.89 -24.19
C HIS A 242 11.09 19.07 -24.35
N ALA A 243 11.33 19.49 -25.59
CA ALA A 243 12.20 20.63 -25.89
C ALA A 243 11.74 21.89 -25.15
N ASP A 244 12.61 22.45 -24.32
CA ASP A 244 12.34 23.64 -23.52
C ASP A 244 12.32 24.94 -24.34
N THR A 245 12.87 24.90 -25.56
CA THR A 245 12.87 26.01 -26.53
C THR A 245 11.51 26.26 -27.21
N LEU A 246 10.52 25.36 -27.04
CA LEU A 246 9.27 25.36 -27.82
C LEU A 246 8.47 26.67 -27.74
N ALA A 247 8.68 27.47 -26.70
CA ALA A 247 8.02 28.76 -26.46
C ALA A 247 8.99 29.95 -26.34
N ASP A 248 10.29 29.78 -26.56
CA ASP A 248 11.27 30.85 -26.29
C ASP A 248 11.18 31.99 -27.31
N SER A 249 11.08 31.67 -28.60
CA SER A 249 11.10 32.64 -29.69
C SER A 249 9.71 32.89 -30.30
N GLN A 250 9.40 34.16 -30.56
CA GLN A 250 8.18 34.59 -31.27
C GLN A 250 8.11 34.07 -32.71
N ARG A 251 9.27 33.82 -33.33
CA ARG A 251 9.40 33.18 -34.65
C ARG A 251 10.33 31.99 -34.55
N THR A 252 9.95 30.87 -35.16
CA THR A 252 10.73 29.64 -35.29
C THR A 252 10.17 28.80 -36.42
N ASP A 253 11.03 28.03 -37.09
CA ASP A 253 10.64 26.97 -38.01
C ASP A 253 10.94 25.56 -37.46
N VAL A 254 11.89 25.44 -36.52
CA VAL A 254 12.40 24.20 -35.93
C VAL A 254 11.80 23.80 -34.57
N ASP A 255 11.62 24.75 -33.63
CA ASP A 255 11.32 24.43 -32.22
C ASP A 255 9.90 23.86 -32.03
N THR A 256 8.99 24.14 -32.95
CA THR A 256 7.61 23.65 -32.85
C THR A 256 6.88 23.51 -34.18
N LYS A 257 5.94 22.55 -34.20
CA LYS A 257 4.97 22.35 -35.28
C LYS A 257 3.63 23.09 -35.03
N PHE A 258 3.48 23.75 -33.88
CA PHE A 258 2.35 24.64 -33.58
C PHE A 258 2.72 26.09 -33.91
N ARG A 259 2.72 26.41 -35.21
CA ARG A 259 3.10 27.72 -35.76
C ARG A 259 2.30 28.04 -37.02
N ASN A 260 2.15 29.32 -37.32
CA ASN A 260 1.53 29.83 -38.55
C ASN A 260 2.59 30.53 -39.40
N GLY A 261 2.99 29.95 -40.53
CA GLY A 261 4.31 30.22 -41.11
C GLY A 261 5.39 30.00 -40.04
N MET A 262 6.28 30.98 -39.86
CA MET A 262 7.26 30.99 -38.76
C MET A 262 6.69 31.49 -37.42
N PHE A 263 5.47 32.01 -37.33
CA PHE A 263 4.95 32.63 -36.11
C PHE A 263 4.59 31.58 -35.05
N ASN A 264 5.32 31.56 -33.93
CA ASN A 264 5.21 30.55 -32.89
C ASN A 264 3.92 30.73 -32.06
N LEU A 265 3.01 29.75 -32.11
CA LEU A 265 1.76 29.83 -31.37
C LEU A 265 1.89 29.37 -29.91
N HIS A 266 2.94 28.64 -29.51
CA HIS A 266 3.24 28.43 -28.08
C HIS A 266 3.69 29.73 -27.42
N TYR A 267 4.56 30.51 -28.07
CA TYR A 267 5.02 31.81 -27.57
C TYR A 267 3.84 32.77 -27.25
N VAL A 268 2.79 32.74 -28.07
CA VAL A 268 1.57 33.56 -27.86
C VAL A 268 0.79 33.18 -26.60
N HIS A 269 0.83 31.90 -26.19
CA HIS A 269 -0.01 31.40 -25.10
C HIS A 269 0.76 31.17 -23.80
N VAL A 270 1.98 30.65 -23.89
CA VAL A 270 2.81 30.20 -22.77
C VAL A 270 3.80 31.30 -22.35
N ASN A 271 4.54 31.87 -23.32
CA ASN A 271 5.56 32.89 -23.06
C ASN A 271 4.93 34.28 -22.81
N LYS A 272 4.52 34.52 -21.57
CA LYS A 272 4.04 35.82 -21.08
C LYS A 272 4.58 36.07 -19.67
N LYS A 273 4.95 37.33 -19.41
CA LYS A 273 5.31 37.81 -18.06
C LYS A 273 4.13 37.66 -17.08
N GLU A 274 2.92 37.93 -17.57
CA GLU A 274 1.67 37.79 -16.82
C GLU A 274 0.67 36.93 -17.61
N LYS A 275 -0.07 36.06 -16.92
CA LYS A 275 -1.10 35.19 -17.51
C LYS A 275 -0.62 34.33 -18.69
N GLY A 276 0.63 33.84 -18.63
CA GLY A 276 1.09 32.72 -19.44
C GLY A 276 0.29 31.48 -19.07
N ARG A 277 -0.06 30.64 -20.05
CA ARG A 277 -0.91 29.46 -19.83
C ARG A 277 -0.04 28.25 -19.53
N SER A 278 -0.39 27.50 -18.49
CA SER A 278 0.30 26.24 -18.21
C SER A 278 -0.01 25.20 -19.30
N CYS A 279 0.90 24.25 -19.54
CA CYS A 279 0.71 23.24 -20.59
C CYS A 279 -0.61 22.46 -20.42
N LYS A 280 -1.00 22.22 -19.16
CA LYS A 280 -2.23 21.50 -18.75
C LYS A 280 -3.53 22.21 -19.13
N VAL A 281 -3.49 23.50 -19.48
CA VAL A 281 -4.65 24.25 -20.01
C VAL A 281 -5.10 23.69 -21.35
N CYS A 282 -4.13 23.30 -22.20
CA CYS A 282 -4.36 22.86 -23.57
C CYS A 282 -4.06 21.38 -23.82
N HIS A 283 -3.20 20.75 -23.00
CA HIS A 283 -2.80 19.35 -23.14
C HIS A 283 -3.18 18.53 -21.92
N ASP A 284 -3.66 17.31 -22.15
CA ASP A 284 -3.84 16.31 -21.11
C ASP A 284 -2.53 15.52 -20.96
N PRO A 285 -1.88 15.51 -19.79
CA PRO A 285 -0.60 14.83 -19.60
C PRO A 285 -0.72 13.30 -19.57
N HIS A 286 -1.94 12.75 -19.59
CA HIS A 286 -2.19 11.31 -19.63
C HIS A 286 -2.76 10.87 -20.97
N ALA A 287 -3.94 11.35 -21.35
CA ALA A 287 -4.65 10.90 -22.55
C ALA A 287 -5.70 11.91 -23.03
N SER A 288 -5.93 11.96 -24.35
CA SER A 288 -7.00 12.79 -24.93
C SER A 288 -7.75 12.07 -26.05
N SER A 289 -9.02 12.42 -26.23
CA SER A 289 -9.83 12.08 -27.40
C SER A 289 -9.39 12.79 -28.70
N GLN A 290 -8.45 13.74 -28.62
CA GLN A 290 -7.97 14.53 -29.76
C GLN A 290 -6.50 14.23 -30.10
N PRO A 291 -6.01 14.61 -31.30
CA PRO A 291 -4.59 14.50 -31.65
C PRO A 291 -3.69 15.34 -30.72
N ARG A 292 -2.41 14.96 -30.63
CA ARG A 292 -1.36 15.71 -29.90
C ARG A 292 -1.69 15.96 -28.42
N LEU A 293 -2.42 15.04 -27.78
CA LEU A 293 -2.86 15.15 -26.38
C LEU A 293 -3.69 16.40 -26.07
N ILE A 294 -4.24 17.11 -27.07
CA ILE A 294 -4.94 18.36 -26.81
C ILE A 294 -6.24 18.09 -26.05
N SER A 295 -6.37 18.61 -24.83
CA SER A 295 -7.51 18.39 -23.93
C SER A 295 -8.84 18.68 -24.64
N SER A 296 -9.89 17.93 -24.35
CA SER A 296 -11.24 18.19 -24.90
C SER A 296 -11.94 19.41 -24.26
N LYS A 297 -11.38 19.90 -23.16
CA LYS A 297 -11.87 21.01 -22.34
C LYS A 297 -10.68 21.67 -21.62
N VAL A 298 -10.82 22.94 -21.29
CA VAL A 298 -9.86 23.67 -20.46
C VAL A 298 -9.87 23.09 -19.04
N ALA A 299 -8.68 22.82 -18.48
CA ALA A 299 -8.51 22.48 -17.07
C ALA A 299 -8.49 23.74 -16.19
N GLY A 300 -8.98 23.65 -14.94
CA GLY A 300 -8.83 24.70 -13.93
C GLY A 300 -9.82 25.89 -13.99
N PHE A 301 -10.80 25.92 -14.89
CA PHE A 301 -11.75 27.06 -14.97
C PHE A 301 -13.00 26.89 -14.07
N GLY A 302 -12.78 26.67 -12.78
CA GLY A 302 -13.86 26.47 -11.80
C GLY A 302 -14.82 25.35 -12.20
N ARG A 303 -16.13 25.62 -12.19
CA ARG A 303 -17.17 24.67 -12.66
C ARG A 303 -17.43 24.72 -14.16
N TRP A 304 -16.87 25.69 -14.89
CA TRP A 304 -17.18 25.93 -16.31
C TRP A 304 -16.29 25.08 -17.22
N ARG A 305 -16.93 24.16 -17.97
CA ARG A 305 -16.24 23.25 -18.89
C ARG A 305 -16.11 23.87 -20.28
N ILE A 306 -15.22 24.86 -20.43
CA ILE A 306 -14.92 25.48 -21.73
C ILE A 306 -14.37 24.40 -22.68
N PRO A 307 -15.05 24.09 -23.80
CA PRO A 307 -14.58 23.07 -24.73
C PRO A 307 -13.37 23.55 -25.52
N ILE A 308 -12.51 22.60 -25.91
CA ILE A 308 -11.41 22.79 -26.85
C ILE A 308 -11.62 21.77 -27.96
N ARG A 309 -11.70 22.22 -29.21
CA ARG A 309 -11.72 21.34 -30.39
C ARG A 309 -10.51 21.64 -31.27
N TYR A 310 -9.73 20.62 -31.57
CA TYR A 310 -8.58 20.72 -32.46
C TYR A 310 -8.70 19.78 -33.65
N THR A 311 -8.77 20.39 -34.84
CA THR A 311 -8.73 19.70 -36.13
C THR A 311 -7.31 19.79 -36.67
N LYS A 312 -6.58 18.67 -36.69
CA LYS A 312 -5.25 18.58 -37.30
C LYS A 312 -5.35 18.55 -38.82
N THR A 313 -4.48 19.29 -39.51
CA THR A 313 -4.11 19.03 -40.92
C THR A 313 -2.64 18.60 -40.99
N ASP A 314 -2.16 18.19 -42.15
CA ASP A 314 -0.76 17.75 -42.26
C ASP A 314 0.23 18.89 -42.04
N VAL A 315 -0.07 20.07 -42.61
CA VAL A 315 0.74 21.28 -42.51
C VAL A 315 0.34 22.23 -41.39
N GLY A 316 -0.71 21.94 -40.61
CA GLY A 316 -1.18 22.84 -39.54
C GLY A 316 -2.43 22.35 -38.80
N GLY A 317 -3.47 23.19 -38.74
CA GLY A 317 -4.77 22.83 -38.20
C GLY A 317 -5.64 24.01 -37.80
N THR A 318 -6.78 23.71 -37.16
CA THR A 318 -7.76 24.68 -36.65
C THR A 318 -8.06 24.42 -35.19
N CYS A 319 -8.07 25.47 -34.37
CA CYS A 319 -8.40 25.41 -32.96
C CYS A 319 -9.65 26.25 -32.67
N VAL A 320 -10.64 25.63 -32.01
CA VAL A 320 -11.87 26.26 -31.54
C VAL A 320 -11.93 26.14 -30.03
N VAL A 321 -11.97 27.29 -29.34
CA VAL A 321 -11.93 27.40 -27.88
C VAL A 321 -12.84 28.52 -27.41
N GLY A 322 -13.23 28.54 -26.13
CA GLY A 322 -14.00 29.66 -25.56
C GLY A 322 -13.20 30.95 -25.36
N CYS A 323 -11.88 30.93 -25.49
CA CYS A 323 -11.02 32.10 -25.21
C CYS A 323 -10.86 33.07 -26.39
N HIS A 324 -11.09 32.62 -27.63
CA HIS A 324 -11.00 33.44 -28.84
C HIS A 324 -11.83 32.81 -29.97
N LYS A 325 -12.22 33.60 -30.99
CA LYS A 325 -12.83 33.08 -32.22
C LYS A 325 -11.98 31.94 -32.83
N PRO A 326 -12.57 30.97 -33.57
CA PRO A 326 -11.83 29.92 -34.26
C PRO A 326 -10.59 30.46 -34.98
N LYS A 327 -9.42 29.84 -34.76
CA LYS A 327 -8.19 30.20 -35.48
C LYS A 327 -7.59 29.01 -36.20
N SER A 328 -7.24 29.22 -37.46
CA SER A 328 -6.57 28.27 -38.33
C SER A 328 -5.12 28.66 -38.55
N TYR A 329 -4.25 27.69 -38.76
CA TYR A 329 -2.83 27.92 -39.04
C TYR A 329 -2.29 26.89 -40.01
N ASN A 330 -1.31 27.31 -40.82
CA ASN A 330 -0.56 26.46 -41.74
C ASN A 330 0.91 26.89 -41.69
N ARG A 331 1.83 25.92 -41.64
CA ARG A 331 3.27 26.12 -41.50
C ARG A 331 3.98 26.52 -42.79
N ILE A 332 3.35 26.29 -43.95
CA ILE A 332 3.85 26.64 -45.28
C ILE A 332 3.22 27.96 -45.68
N ASP A 333 1.90 27.97 -45.96
CA ASP A 333 1.14 29.14 -46.40
C ASP A 333 0.41 29.78 -45.22
N PRO A 334 0.90 30.89 -44.64
CA PRO A 334 0.39 31.37 -43.34
C PRO A 334 -1.03 31.92 -43.46
N ILE A 335 -1.93 31.48 -42.58
CA ILE A 335 -3.34 31.88 -42.61
C ILE A 335 -3.54 33.22 -41.92
N GLN A 336 -4.09 34.20 -42.63
CA GLN A 336 -4.61 35.43 -42.02
C GLN A 336 -5.90 35.09 -41.25
N ASN A 337 -5.90 35.35 -39.95
CA ASN A 337 -7.03 35.09 -39.08
C ASN A 337 -7.78 36.40 -38.76
N PRO A 338 -9.10 36.34 -38.53
CA PRO A 338 -9.90 37.48 -38.08
C PRO A 338 -9.72 37.79 -36.57
#